data_AF-A0A8T6I1V7-F1
#
_entry.id   AF-A0A8T6I1V7-F1
#
_cell.length_a   1.000
_cell.length_b   1.000
_cell.length_c   1.000
_cell.angle_alpha   90.00
_cell.angle_beta   90.00
_cell.angle_gamma   90.00
#
_symmetry.space_group_name_H-M   'P 1'
#
loop_
_entity.id
_entity.type
_entity.pdbx_description
1 polymer ?
#
loop_
_entity_poly.entity_id
_entity_poly.type
_entity_poly.pdbx_seq_one_letter_code
_entity_poly.pdbx_strand_id
1 'polypeptide(L)'
;MTNRLPRQHHRQPFDAAGEVAHLKADTQARRRRRRAPSRLDRHTHELLALYDAGATVAELQRWLAARRVRVHQTTVGRWLRRRGCG
;
A
#
# COMPACT_ATOMS: atom_id res chain seq x y z
N MET A 1 -39.94 -45.28 -27.00
CA MET A 1 -39.69 -45.16 -25.54
C MET A 1 -38.40 -44.37 -25.35
N THR A 2 -38.49 -43.09 -25.00
CA THR A 2 -37.36 -42.15 -24.91
C THR A 2 -36.72 -42.19 -23.52
N ASN A 3 -35.57 -42.85 -23.39
CA ASN A 3 -34.82 -42.85 -22.14
C ASN A 3 -34.04 -41.51 -22.02
N ARG A 4 -34.60 -40.54 -21.31
CA ARG A 4 -33.93 -39.28 -20.96
C ARG A 4 -33.22 -39.46 -19.62
N LEU A 5 -31.90 -39.65 -19.65
CA LEU A 5 -31.06 -39.65 -18.44
C LEU A 5 -31.21 -38.31 -17.71
N PRO A 6 -31.29 -38.30 -16.37
CA PRO A 6 -31.38 -37.07 -15.59
C PRO A 6 -30.08 -36.27 -15.73
N ARG A 7 -30.21 -34.97 -16.01
CA ARG A 7 -29.08 -34.03 -15.96
C ARG A 7 -28.67 -33.87 -14.51
N GLN A 8 -27.67 -34.64 -14.09
CA GLN A 8 -27.01 -34.44 -12.82
C GLN A 8 -26.40 -33.02 -12.81
N HIS A 9 -27.01 -32.09 -12.09
CA HIS A 9 -26.34 -30.85 -11.72
C HIS A 9 -25.34 -31.19 -10.63
N HIS A 10 -24.14 -31.60 -11.06
CA HIS A 10 -22.97 -31.67 -10.20
C HIS A 10 -22.63 -30.25 -9.73
N ARG A 11 -23.24 -29.83 -8.63
CA ARG A 11 -22.81 -28.64 -7.89
C ARG A 11 -21.51 -29.02 -7.22
N GLN A 12 -20.40 -28.72 -7.90
CA GLN A 12 -19.05 -28.85 -7.34
C GLN A 12 -19.03 -28.36 -5.89
N PRO A 13 -18.42 -29.13 -4.95
CA PRO A 13 -18.25 -28.65 -3.59
C PRO A 13 -17.35 -27.41 -3.61
N PHE A 14 -17.78 -26.35 -2.92
CA PHE A 14 -17.00 -25.13 -2.80
C PHE A 14 -15.81 -25.38 -1.86
N ASP A 15 -14.59 -25.31 -2.39
CA ASP A 15 -13.37 -25.42 -1.60
C ASP A 15 -12.99 -24.05 -1.00
N ALA A 16 -13.42 -23.83 0.23
CA ALA A 16 -13.09 -22.62 0.97
C ALA A 16 -11.58 -22.48 1.26
N ALA A 17 -10.84 -23.58 1.39
CA ALA A 17 -9.43 -23.54 1.73
C ALA A 17 -8.59 -23.07 0.53
N GLY A 18 -8.91 -23.57 -0.67
CA GLY A 18 -8.34 -23.10 -1.94
C GLY A 18 -8.59 -21.61 -2.17
N GLU A 19 -9.82 -21.14 -1.93
CA GLU A 19 -10.18 -19.73 -2.11
C GLU A 19 -9.41 -18.81 -1.14
N VAL A 20 -9.25 -19.22 0.13
CA VAL A 20 -8.46 -18.47 1.12
C VAL A 20 -6.98 -18.43 0.73
N ALA A 21 -6.42 -19.52 0.20
CA ALA A 21 -5.04 -19.54 -0.27
C ALA A 21 -4.84 -18.58 -1.46
N HIS A 22 -5.78 -18.58 -2.41
CA HIS A 22 -5.78 -17.65 -3.53
C HIS A 22 -5.86 -16.19 -3.07
N LEU A 23 -6.77 -15.87 -2.15
CA LEU A 23 -6.91 -14.52 -1.57
C LEU A 23 -5.63 -14.06 -0.84
N LYS A 24 -4.93 -14.95 -0.13
CA LYS A 24 -3.67 -14.63 0.54
C LYS A 24 -2.55 -14.35 -0.47
N ALA A 25 -2.44 -15.17 -1.51
CA ALA A 25 -1.48 -14.96 -2.60
C ALA A 25 -1.71 -13.62 -3.31
N ASP A 26 -2.97 -13.32 -3.64
CA ASP A 26 -3.39 -12.06 -4.23
C ASP A 26 -3.08 -10.86 -3.34
N THR A 27 -3.37 -10.98 -2.04
CA THR A 27 -3.06 -9.95 -1.06
C THR A 27 -1.55 -9.68 -1.00
N GLN A 28 -0.73 -10.73 -1.05
CA GLN A 28 0.73 -10.60 -1.04
C GLN A 28 1.26 -9.98 -2.34
N ALA A 29 0.73 -10.36 -3.50
CA ALA A 29 1.06 -9.75 -4.79
C ALA A 29 0.70 -8.26 -4.83
N ARG A 30 -0.48 -7.89 -4.33
CA ARG A 30 -0.92 -6.49 -4.18
C ARG A 30 -0.03 -5.68 -3.25
N ARG A 31 0.45 -6.27 -2.15
CA ARG A 31 1.43 -5.63 -1.25
C ARG A 31 2.77 -5.35 -1.95
N ARG A 32 3.25 -6.26 -2.80
CA ARG A 32 4.51 -6.08 -3.54
C ARG A 32 4.42 -4.97 -4.60
N ARG A 33 3.30 -4.88 -5.35
CA ARG A 33 3.07 -3.81 -6.34
C ARG A 33 2.94 -2.40 -5.74
N ARG A 34 2.60 -2.27 -4.45
CA ARG A 34 2.46 -0.97 -3.78
C ARG A 34 3.77 -0.30 -3.37
N ARG A 35 4.94 -0.93 -3.57
CA ARG A 35 6.25 -0.30 -3.27
C ARG A 35 6.74 0.62 -4.40
N ALA A 36 5.88 1.47 -4.94
CA ALA A 36 6.40 2.63 -5.66
C ALA A 36 7.13 3.52 -4.63
N PRO A 37 8.36 4.00 -4.93
CA PRO A 37 9.05 4.93 -4.06
C PRO A 37 8.11 6.13 -3.79
N SER A 38 7.95 6.48 -2.52
CA SER A 38 7.08 7.59 -2.15
C SER A 38 7.57 8.86 -2.84
N ARG A 39 6.67 9.78 -3.21
CA ARG A 39 7.09 11.10 -3.71
C ARG A 39 7.97 11.85 -2.70
N LEU A 40 7.83 11.52 -1.41
CA LEU A 40 8.69 11.97 -0.31
C LEU A 40 10.11 11.42 -0.40
N ASP A 41 10.27 10.21 -0.94
CA ASP A 41 11.57 9.54 -1.03
C ASP A 41 12.51 10.27 -2.00
N ARG A 42 11.95 11.01 -2.97
CA ARG A 42 12.70 11.89 -3.88
C ARG A 42 13.36 13.07 -3.14
N HIS A 43 12.80 13.49 -2.01
CA HIS A 43 13.29 14.61 -1.20
C HIS A 43 13.84 14.14 0.15
N THR A 44 14.31 12.89 0.22
CA THR A 44 14.73 12.29 1.50
C THR A 44 15.84 13.09 2.16
N HIS A 45 16.85 13.48 1.38
CA HIS A 45 18.00 14.21 1.89
C HIS A 45 17.57 15.56 2.46
N GLU A 46 16.80 16.33 1.69
CA GLU A 46 16.38 17.67 2.09
C GLU A 46 15.42 17.63 3.29
N LEU A 47 14.51 16.65 3.33
CA LEU A 47 13.59 16.49 4.46
C LEU A 47 14.32 16.15 5.76
N LEU A 48 15.34 15.27 5.70
CA LEU A 48 16.14 14.94 6.87
C LEU A 48 16.99 16.14 7.31
N ALA A 49 17.66 16.83 6.37
CA ALA A 49 18.45 18.01 6.69
C ALA A 49 17.62 19.13 7.34
N LEU A 50 16.39 19.36 6.86
CA LEU A 50 15.47 20.32 7.47
C LEU A 50 15.02 19.87 8.86
N TYR A 51 14.72 18.58 9.03
CA TYR A 51 14.30 18.02 10.31
C TYR A 51 15.42 18.08 11.36
N ASP A 52 16.66 17.75 10.97
CA ASP A 52 17.85 17.85 11.82
C ASP A 52 18.17 19.31 12.18
N ALA A 53 17.84 20.26 11.30
CA ALA A 53 17.90 21.70 11.60
C ALA A 53 16.76 22.19 12.53
N GLY A 54 15.86 21.30 12.97
CA GLY A 54 14.78 21.59 13.91
C GLY A 54 13.43 21.94 13.26
N ALA A 55 13.27 21.75 11.95
CA ALA A 55 11.99 22.02 11.29
C ALA A 55 10.89 21.07 11.76
N THR A 56 9.71 21.62 11.99
CA THR A 56 8.51 20.87 12.37
C THR A 56 7.90 20.17 11.17
N VAL A 57 7.08 19.13 11.44
CA VAL A 57 6.36 18.37 10.40
C VAL A 57 5.46 19.27 9.53
N ALA A 58 4.89 20.34 10.10
CA ALA A 58 4.07 21.30 9.38
C ALA A 58 4.90 22.17 8.42
N GLU A 59 6.11 22.54 8.80
CA GLU A 59 7.04 23.29 7.94
C GLU A 59 7.57 22.42 6.80
N LEU A 60 7.90 21.16 7.07
CA LEU A 60 8.25 20.19 6.04
C LEU A 60 7.11 20.00 5.03
N GLN A 61 5.86 19.93 5.50
CA GLN A 61 4.69 19.87 4.63
C GLN A 61 4.56 21.13 3.75
N ARG A 62 4.78 22.33 4.32
CA ARG A 62 4.78 23.59 3.57
C ARG A 62 5.89 23.64 2.52
N TRP A 63 7.09 23.18 2.87
CA TRP A 63 8.24 23.09 1.97
C TRP A 63 8.00 22.11 0.80
N LEU A 64 7.28 21.00 1.04
CA LEU A 64 6.85 20.06 0.01
C LEU A 64 5.76 20.65 -0.88
N ALA A 65 4.81 21.39 -0.31
CA ALA A 65 3.75 22.05 -1.06
C ALA A 65 4.32 23.07 -2.07
N ALA A 66 5.36 23.81 -1.69
CA ALA A 66 6.10 24.71 -2.59
C ALA A 66 6.71 23.98 -3.80
N ARG A 67 7.04 22.69 -3.67
CA ARG A 67 7.60 21.83 -4.72
C ARG A 67 6.54 21.03 -5.49
N ARG A 68 5.27 21.44 -5.38
CA ARG A 68 4.10 20.76 -5.97
C ARG A 68 3.88 19.33 -5.43
N VAL A 69 4.44 19.01 -4.26
CA VAL A 69 4.21 17.74 -3.56
C VAL A 69 3.19 17.99 -2.44
N ARG A 70 1.91 17.80 -2.76
CA ARG A 70 0.83 17.92 -1.77
C ARG A 70 0.69 16.62 -0.99
N VAL A 71 1.07 16.64 0.29
CA VAL A 71 0.91 15.54 1.24
C VAL A 71 0.34 16.06 2.55
N HIS A 72 -0.35 15.21 3.28
CA HIS A 72 -0.85 15.54 4.61
C HIS A 72 0.27 15.47 5.66
N GLN A 73 0.19 16.28 6.73
CA GLN A 73 1.19 16.28 7.80
C GLN A 73 1.36 14.89 8.45
N THR A 74 0.27 14.13 8.59
CA THR A 74 0.33 12.73 9.09
C THR A 74 1.13 11.81 8.17
N THR A 75 1.16 12.09 6.86
CA THR A 75 1.97 11.33 5.90
C THR A 75 3.45 11.62 6.11
N VAL A 76 3.80 12.90 6.31
CA VAL A 76 5.18 13.33 6.62
C VAL A 76 5.63 12.75 7.96
N GLY A 77 4.82 12.85 9.01
CA GLY A 77 5.13 12.27 10.32
C GLY A 77 5.31 10.75 10.29
N ARG A 78 4.43 10.02 9.59
CA ARG A 78 4.58 8.56 9.40
C ARG A 78 5.83 8.22 8.57
N TRP A 79 6.18 9.06 7.60
CA TRP A 79 7.37 8.87 6.79
C TRP A 79 8.64 9.09 7.63
N LEU A 80 8.69 10.14 8.44
CA LEU A 80 9.80 10.40 9.38
C LEU A 80 9.95 9.26 10.38
N ARG A 81 8.88 8.79 11.03
CA ARG A 81 8.95 7.63 11.96
C ARG A 81 9.50 6.35 11.34
N ARG A 82 9.41 6.21 10.02
CA ARG A 82 9.89 5.03 9.29
C ARG A 82 11.32 5.18 8.77
N ARG A 83 11.83 6.41 8.66
CA ARG A 83 13.15 6.70 8.08
C ARG A 83 14.15 7.37 9.04
N GLY A 84 13.68 8.20 9.97
CA GLY A 84 14.49 8.87 10.98
C GLY A 84 14.63 8.09 12.29
N CYS A 85 13.83 7.04 12.52
CA CYS A 85 14.12 6.05 13.55
C CYS A 85 15.00 4.96 12.93
N GLY A 86 16.32 5.15 13.03
CA GLY A 86 17.29 4.07 13.07
C GLY A 86 17.36 3.47 14.47
#